data_AF-A0A561E224-F1
#
_entry.id   AF-A0A561E224-F1
#
_cell.length_a   1.000
_cell.length_b   1.000
_cell.length_c   1.000
_cell.angle_alpha   90.00
_cell.angle_beta   90.00
_cell.angle_gamma   90.00
#
_symmetry.space_group_name_H-M   'P 1'
#
loop_
_entity.id
_entity.type
_entity.pdbx_description
1 polymer ?
#
loop_
_entity_poly.entity_id
_entity_poly.type
_entity_poly.pdbx_seq_one_letter_code
_entity_poly.pdbx_strand_id
1 'polypeptide(L)'
;MTAKEQQLTDLLTLTSRSITHMTAAMTALSFDLLRSDDSGVRSAASKMITRLGAVSRELDQQWVLISELTGVEAPVRVDAIEEVQLHSA
;
A
#
# COMPACT_ATOMS: atom_id res chain seq x y z
N MET A 1 22.36 -18.04 9.37
CA MET A 1 21.74 -17.98 8.03
C MET A 1 22.77 -18.33 6.98
N THR A 2 22.38 -19.12 6.00
CA THR A 2 23.15 -19.35 4.78
C THR A 2 23.09 -18.11 3.88
N ALA A 3 24.06 -17.94 2.97
CA ALA A 3 24.04 -16.82 2.01
C ALA A 3 22.76 -16.80 1.16
N LYS A 4 22.19 -17.97 0.87
CA LYS A 4 20.95 -18.12 0.11
C LYS A 4 19.73 -17.66 0.92
N GLU A 5 19.68 -17.95 2.23
CA GLU A 5 18.63 -17.47 3.13
C GLU A 5 18.64 -15.95 3.26
N GLN A 6 19.83 -15.33 3.30
CA GLN A 6 19.97 -13.88 3.32
C GLN A 6 19.46 -13.26 2.00
N GLN A 7 19.90 -13.79 0.84
CA GLN A 7 19.44 -13.28 -0.45
C GLN A 7 17.92 -13.41 -0.63
N LEU A 8 17.32 -14.49 -0.13
CA LEU A 8 15.87 -14.67 -0.16
C LEU A 8 15.17 -13.65 0.75
N THR A 9 15.70 -13.41 1.95
CA THR A 9 15.20 -12.38 2.88
C THR A 9 15.23 -11.00 2.24
N ASP A 10 16.34 -10.64 1.60
CA ASP A 10 16.51 -9.34 0.93
C ASP A 10 15.52 -9.18 -0.22
N LEU A 11 15.38 -10.23 -1.05
CA LEU A 11 14.45 -10.22 -2.18
C LEU A 11 12.99 -10.10 -1.74
N LEU A 12 12.58 -10.84 -0.71
CA LEU A 12 11.23 -10.77 -0.15
C LEU A 12 10.94 -9.37 0.40
N THR A 13 11.86 -8.83 1.19
CA THR A 13 11.76 -7.47 1.77
C THR A 13 11.66 -6.40 0.68
N LEU A 14 12.51 -6.46 -0.34
CA LEU A 14 12.50 -5.50 -1.47
C LEU A 14 11.21 -5.60 -2.29
N THR A 15 10.72 -6.83 -2.51
CA THR A 15 9.48 -7.06 -3.26
C THR A 15 8.29 -6.51 -2.50
N SER A 16 8.15 -6.84 -1.22
CA SER A 16 7.06 -6.31 -0.38
C SER A 16 7.07 -4.79 -0.32
N ARG A 17 8.25 -4.17 -0.16
CA ARG A 17 8.39 -2.70 -0.18
C ARG A 17 7.97 -2.09 -1.51
N SER A 18 8.41 -2.69 -2.63
CA SER A 18 8.05 -2.22 -3.97
C SER A 18 6.54 -2.29 -4.21
N ILE A 19 5.90 -3.38 -3.79
CA ILE A 19 4.45 -3.53 -3.92
C ILE A 19 3.71 -2.55 -3.01
N THR A 20 4.18 -2.33 -1.76
CA THR A 20 3.61 -1.30 -0.87
C THR A 20 3.63 0.08 -1.52
N HIS A 21 4.77 0.50 -2.09
CA HIS A 21 4.89 1.79 -2.78
C HIS A 21 3.98 1.89 -4.01
N MET A 22 3.89 0.81 -4.79
CA MET A 22 3.01 0.77 -5.97
C MET A 22 1.54 0.90 -5.56
N THR A 23 1.10 0.17 -4.53
CA THR A 23 -0.27 0.26 -4.00
C THR A 23 -0.58 1.68 -3.52
N ALA A 24 0.35 2.33 -2.82
CA ALA A 24 0.20 3.71 -2.38
C ALA A 24 0.08 4.69 -3.56
N ALA A 25 0.98 4.59 -4.56
CA ALA A 25 0.95 5.44 -5.75
C ALA A 25 -0.34 5.25 -6.56
N MET A 26 -0.78 4.01 -6.76
CA MET A 26 -2.06 3.73 -7.44
C MET A 26 -3.25 4.27 -6.66
N THR A 27 -3.20 4.22 -5.33
CA THR A 27 -4.28 4.76 -4.47
C THR A 27 -4.37 6.27 -4.62
N ALA A 28 -3.24 6.98 -4.58
CA ALA A 28 -3.18 8.42 -4.80
C ALA A 28 -3.75 8.81 -6.18
N LEU A 29 -3.30 8.15 -7.25
CA LEU A 29 -3.83 8.37 -8.60
C LEU A 29 -5.33 8.07 -8.68
N SER A 30 -5.83 7.07 -7.95
CA SER A 30 -7.26 6.78 -7.88
C SER A 30 -8.05 7.93 -7.25
N PHE A 31 -7.51 8.55 -6.20
CA PHE A 31 -8.12 9.72 -5.58
C PHE A 31 -8.17 10.91 -6.55
N ASP A 32 -7.12 11.13 -7.34
CA ASP A 32 -7.12 12.18 -8.36
C ASP A 32 -8.23 11.95 -9.41
N LEU A 33 -8.43 10.70 -9.83
CA LEU A 33 -9.48 10.34 -10.80
C LEU A 33 -10.91 10.53 -10.28
N LEU A 34 -11.13 10.62 -8.96
CA LEU A 34 -12.45 10.97 -8.40
C LEU A 34 -12.90 12.38 -8.79
N ARG A 35 -11.95 13.25 -9.18
CA ARG A 35 -12.23 14.63 -9.62
C ARG A 35 -12.62 14.73 -11.09
N SER A 36 -12.62 13.62 -11.83
CA SER A 36 -13.03 13.59 -13.25
C SER A 36 -14.50 13.93 -13.43
N ASP A 37 -14.85 14.63 -14.52
CA ASP A 37 -16.24 14.91 -14.90
C ASP A 37 -16.97 13.67 -15.44
N ASP A 38 -16.24 12.68 -15.93
CA ASP A 38 -16.78 11.41 -16.40
C ASP A 38 -17.21 10.52 -15.21
N SER A 39 -18.51 10.18 -15.18
CA SER A 39 -19.10 9.37 -14.09
C SER A 39 -18.61 7.92 -14.08
N GLY A 40 -18.26 7.36 -15.25
CA GLY A 40 -17.64 6.05 -15.38
C GLY A 40 -16.24 6.04 -14.78
N VAL A 41 -15.44 7.07 -15.05
CA VAL A 41 -14.11 7.25 -14.45
C VAL A 41 -14.18 7.36 -12.94
N ARG A 42 -15.07 8.19 -12.40
CA ARG A 42 -15.27 8.28 -10.93
C ARG A 42 -15.68 6.94 -10.32
N SER A 43 -16.60 6.22 -10.96
CA SER A 43 -17.04 4.90 -10.48
C SER A 43 -15.89 3.88 -10.47
N ALA A 44 -15.07 3.87 -11.53
CA ALA A 44 -13.90 3.01 -11.61
C ALA A 44 -12.86 3.35 -10.54
N ALA A 45 -12.59 4.64 -10.32
CA ALA A 45 -11.69 5.15 -9.31
C ALA A 45 -12.13 4.75 -7.89
N SER A 46 -13.40 4.92 -7.53
CA SER A 46 -13.92 4.46 -6.23
C SER A 46 -13.74 2.96 -6.01
N LYS A 47 -13.98 2.14 -7.05
CA LYS A 47 -13.74 0.69 -6.98
C LYS A 47 -12.25 0.37 -6.81
N MET A 48 -11.38 1.12 -7.46
CA MET A 48 -9.92 0.96 -7.37
C MET A 48 -9.43 1.26 -5.95
N ILE A 49 -9.90 2.35 -5.33
CA ILE A 49 -9.59 2.68 -3.93
C ILE A 49 -9.99 1.56 -2.98
N THR A 50 -11.21 1.03 -3.10
CA THR A 50 -11.69 -0.08 -2.25
C THR A 50 -10.82 -1.33 -2.41
N ARG A 51 -10.44 -1.67 -3.65
CA ARG A 51 -9.59 -2.84 -3.94
C ARG A 51 -8.17 -2.65 -3.42
N LEU A 52 -7.57 -1.48 -3.67
CA LEU A 52 -6.23 -1.14 -3.18
C LEU A 52 -6.20 -1.11 -1.65
N GLY A 53 -7.27 -0.68 -0.99
CA GLY A 53 -7.40 -0.77 0.47
C GLY A 53 -7.40 -2.21 0.97
N ALA A 54 -7.99 -3.16 0.24
CA ALA A 54 -7.90 -4.59 0.56
C ALA A 54 -6.48 -5.13 0.35
N VAL A 55 -5.85 -4.83 -0.79
CA VAL A 55 -4.44 -5.17 -1.07
C VAL A 55 -3.53 -4.61 0.02
N SER A 56 -3.75 -3.38 0.45
CA SER A 56 -2.96 -2.74 1.50
C SER A 56 -3.00 -3.53 2.82
N ARG A 57 -4.17 -4.06 3.21
CA ARG A 57 -4.30 -4.91 4.42
C ARG A 57 -3.60 -6.26 4.27
N GLU A 58 -3.68 -6.88 3.10
CA GLU A 58 -2.96 -8.13 2.81
C GLU A 58 -1.44 -7.92 2.85
N LEU A 59 -0.95 -6.77 2.36
CA LEU A 59 0.46 -6.41 2.45
C LEU A 59 0.92 -6.22 3.90
N ASP A 60 0.08 -5.66 4.77
CA ASP A 60 0.41 -5.55 6.20
C ASP A 60 0.59 -6.95 6.83
N GLN A 61 -0.29 -7.89 6.50
CA GLN A 61 -0.14 -9.29 6.94
C GLN A 61 1.14 -9.94 6.38
N GLN A 62 1.45 -9.67 5.11
CA GLN A 62 2.68 -10.16 4.48
C GLN A 62 3.94 -9.62 5.20
N TRP A 63 3.92 -8.35 5.63
CA TRP A 63 5.02 -7.76 6.39
C TRP A 63 5.20 -8.40 7.76
N VAL A 64 4.12 -8.74 8.46
CA VAL A 64 4.19 -9.50 9.72
C VAL A 64 4.84 -10.86 9.49
N LEU A 65 4.42 -11.61 8.48
CA LEU A 65 4.98 -12.93 8.16
C LEU A 65 6.46 -12.85 7.77
N ILE A 66 6.86 -11.85 6.97
CA ILE A 66 8.27 -11.63 6.64
C ILE A 66 9.06 -11.32 7.90
N SER A 67 8.50 -10.53 8.82
CA SER A 67 9.16 -10.20 10.07
C SER A 67 9.38 -11.42 10.95
N GLU A 68 8.38 -12.28 11.10
CA GLU A 68 8.47 -13.54 11.84
C GLU A 68 9.50 -14.50 11.23
N LEU A 69 9.57 -14.59 9.89
CA LEU A 69 10.45 -15.52 9.19
C LEU A 69 11.91 -15.06 9.13
N THR A 70 12.15 -13.75 9.11
CA THR A 70 13.46 -13.18 8.80
C THR A 70 14.10 -12.41 9.96
N GLY A 71 13.30 -12.07 10.99
CA GLY A 71 13.71 -11.18 12.08
C GLY A 71 13.85 -9.70 11.67
N VAL A 72 13.54 -9.35 10.41
CA VAL A 72 13.51 -7.96 9.93
C VAL A 72 12.23 -7.30 10.42
N GLU A 73 12.32 -6.14 11.06
CA GLU A 73 11.14 -5.46 11.59
C GLU A 73 10.19 -5.03 10.46
N ALA A 74 8.89 -5.30 10.63
CA ALA A 74 7.88 -4.80 9.72
C ALA A 74 7.88 -3.26 9.73
N PRO A 75 7.74 -2.58 8.58
CA PRO A 75 7.65 -1.14 8.54
C PRO A 75 6.44 -0.67 9.36
N VAL A 76 6.67 0.27 10.27
CA VAL A 76 5.59 0.91 11.01
C VAL A 76 4.75 1.71 10.02
N ARG A 77 3.48 1.33 9.86
CA ARG A 77 2.51 2.24 9.26
C ARG A 77 2.34 3.41 10.19
N VAL A 78 2.86 4.55 9.77
CA VAL A 78 2.32 5.82 10.25
C VAL A 78 0.98 5.93 9.53
N ASP A 79 -0.10 5.46 10.15
CA ASP A 79 -1.45 5.86 9.80
C ASP A 79 -1.54 7.37 10.13
N ALA A 80 -0.92 8.18 9.28
CA ALA A 80 -1.02 9.63 9.36
C ALA A 80 -2.46 9.94 8.97
N ILE A 81 -3.32 10.06 9.97
CA ILE A 81 -4.61 10.72 9.83
C ILE A 81 -4.27 12.17 9.49
N GLU A 82 -4.24 12.51 8.20
CA GLU A 82 -4.23 13.90 7.77
C GLU A 82 -5.64 14.44 8.00
N GLU A 83 -5.77 15.31 9.01
CA GLU A 83 -6.99 16.06 9.25
C GLU A 83 -7.21 17.05 8.11
N VAL A 84 -8.06 16.67 7.14
CA VAL A 84 -8.42 17.55 6.03
C VAL A 84 -9.54 18.48 6.49
N GLN A 85 -9.23 19.75 6.76
CA GLN A 85 -10.25 20.78 6.97
C GLN A 85 -10.95 21.12 5.65
N LEU A 86 -12.18 20.63 5.49
CA LEU A 86 -13.06 21.03 4.39
C LEU A 86 -13.53 22.47 4.61
N HIS A 87 -12.92 23.42 3.91
CA HIS A 87 -13.47 24.77 3.80
C HIS A 87 -14.61 24.73 2.77
N SER A 88 -15.85 24.82 3.26
CA SER A 88 -17.01 25.08 2.41
C SER A 88 -16.96 26.54 1.93
N ALA A 89 -16.92 26.75 0.61
CA ALA A 89 -17.03 28.06 -0.03
C ALA A 89 -18.46 28.60 0.01
#